data_AF-V5SHQ0-F1
#
_entry.id   AF-V5SHQ0-F1
#
_cell.length_a   1.000
_cell.length_b   1.000
_cell.length_c   1.000
_cell.angle_alpha   90.00
_cell.angle_beta   90.00
_cell.angle_gamma   90.00
#
_symmetry.space_group_name_H-M   'P 1'
#
loop_
_entity.id
_entity.type
_entity.pdbx_description
1 polymer ?
#
loop_
_entity_poly.entity_id
_entity_poly.type
_entity_poly.pdbx_seq_one_letter_code
_entity_poly.pdbx_strand_id
1 'polypeptide(L)'
;MIEIFKKLAGASRPATAAELQDALASIDEAALATALEAATSSRDEALLSGDEKRLERAEATLAMAHRDLDRGRAATEALTTKIAEAEKRETELAIETERAAIEKLANSVAADLKRVYPRASREIIDLIERLMEAEERVKKFNEKAVQGGYGLYIEEVDPRAFPMPSGIIWHGVAACTSLQPCKGSPGWGAARVSLECAGVKF
;
A
#
# COMPACT_ATOMS: atom_id res chain seq x y z
N MET A 1 -13.72 37.38 3.36
CA MET A 1 -14.44 36.12 3.68
C MET A 1 -15.31 35.61 2.52
N ILE A 2 -16.33 36.35 2.05
CA ILE A 2 -17.23 35.91 0.94
C ILE A 2 -16.47 35.60 -0.38
N GLU A 3 -15.42 36.36 -0.69
CA GLU A 3 -14.56 36.15 -1.87
C GLU A 3 -13.87 34.77 -1.87
N ILE A 4 -13.43 34.29 -0.70
CA ILE A 4 -12.73 33.00 -0.56
C ILE A 4 -13.69 31.84 -0.84
N PHE A 5 -14.90 31.90 -0.28
CA PHE A 5 -15.95 30.91 -0.57
C PHE A 5 -16.37 30.92 -2.03
N LYS A 6 -16.49 32.09 -2.67
CA LYS A 6 -16.76 32.19 -4.11
C LYS A 6 -15.66 31.57 -4.95
N LYS A 7 -14.40 31.81 -4.59
CA LYS A 7 -13.23 31.24 -5.29
C LYS A 7 -13.18 29.72 -5.16
N LEU A 8 -13.44 29.19 -3.97
CA LEU A 8 -13.50 27.75 -3.72
C LEU A 8 -14.69 27.08 -4.42
N ALA A 9 -15.85 27.75 -4.49
CA ALA A 9 -17.04 27.23 -5.16
C ALA A 9 -16.97 27.34 -6.70
N GLY A 10 -16.18 28.28 -7.23
CA GLY A 10 -16.02 28.49 -8.67
C GLY A 10 -14.95 27.62 -9.33
N ALA A 11 -14.21 26.82 -8.57
CA ALA A 11 -13.19 25.93 -9.11
C ALA A 11 -13.82 24.74 -9.84
N SER A 12 -13.24 24.34 -10.98
CA SER A 12 -13.69 23.19 -11.78
C SER A 12 -13.40 21.84 -11.11
N ARG A 13 -12.60 21.83 -10.05
CA ARG A 13 -12.30 20.65 -9.22
C ARG A 13 -12.67 20.94 -7.77
N PRO A 14 -13.05 19.91 -6.99
CA PRO A 14 -13.21 20.08 -5.55
C PRO A 14 -11.90 20.59 -4.94
N ALA A 15 -12.02 21.48 -3.96
CA ALA A 15 -10.88 21.99 -3.19
C ALA A 15 -10.22 20.86 -2.40
N THR A 16 -8.89 20.92 -2.28
CA THR A 16 -8.13 19.98 -1.44
C THR A 16 -8.24 20.33 0.03
N ALA A 17 -7.91 19.38 0.91
CA ALA A 17 -7.82 19.61 2.34
C ALA A 17 -6.87 20.79 2.66
N ALA A 18 -5.71 20.84 1.98
CA ALA A 18 -4.75 21.92 2.12
C ALA A 18 -5.32 23.30 1.72
N GLU A 19 -6.01 23.39 0.57
CA GLU A 19 -6.64 24.64 0.12
C GLU A 19 -7.71 25.15 1.10
N LEU A 20 -8.42 24.23 1.76
CA LEU A 20 -9.43 24.55 2.77
C LEU A 20 -8.79 24.93 4.11
N GLN A 21 -7.68 24.32 4.50
CA GLN A 21 -6.89 24.70 5.68
C GLN A 21 -6.29 26.11 5.52
N ASP A 22 -5.78 26.44 4.34
CA ASP A 22 -5.30 27.80 4.02
C ASP A 22 -6.43 28.83 4.13
N ALA A 23 -7.63 28.48 3.65
CA ALA A 23 -8.81 29.33 3.78
C ALA A 23 -9.22 29.52 5.25
N LEU A 24 -9.18 28.46 6.06
CA LEU A 24 -9.47 28.50 7.49
C LEU A 24 -8.49 29.40 8.24
N ALA A 25 -7.19 29.28 7.95
CA ALA A 25 -6.12 30.08 8.56
C ALA A 25 -6.26 31.58 8.27
N SER A 26 -6.99 31.97 7.21
CA SER A 26 -7.27 33.37 6.89
C SER A 26 -8.38 34.00 7.74
N ILE A 27 -9.12 33.21 8.51
CA ILE A 27 -10.19 33.69 9.41
C ILE A 27 -9.57 33.98 10.78
N ASP A 28 -9.36 35.25 11.08
CA ASP A 28 -8.89 35.69 12.39
C ASP A 28 -10.07 36.00 13.33
N GLU A 29 -10.60 34.96 13.98
CA GLU A 29 -11.69 35.12 14.95
C GLU A 29 -11.29 35.99 16.16
N ALA A 30 -10.01 36.00 16.54
CA ALA A 30 -9.53 36.82 17.64
C ALA A 30 -9.60 38.30 17.27
N ALA A 31 -9.16 38.68 16.07
CA ALA A 31 -9.30 40.05 15.57
C ALA A 31 -10.77 40.47 15.46
N LEU A 32 -11.68 39.58 15.04
CA LEU A 32 -13.12 39.85 15.00
C LEU A 32 -13.71 40.05 16.40
N ALA A 33 -13.30 39.25 17.39
CA ALA A 33 -13.71 39.41 18.78
C ALA A 33 -13.19 40.72 19.39
N THR A 34 -11.92 41.08 19.15
CA THR A 34 -11.35 42.36 19.57
C THR A 34 -12.07 43.55 18.92
N ALA A 35 -12.45 43.45 17.65
CA ALA A 35 -13.24 44.47 16.98
C ALA A 35 -14.63 44.66 17.61
N LEU A 36 -15.26 43.55 18.03
CA LEU A 36 -16.54 43.59 18.75
C LEU A 36 -16.41 44.25 20.13
N GLU A 37 -15.37 43.93 20.88
CA GLU A 37 -15.07 44.57 22.18
C GLU A 37 -14.85 46.07 22.01
N ALA A 38 -14.03 46.48 21.02
CA ALA A 38 -13.79 47.89 20.73
C ALA A 38 -15.08 48.63 20.32
N ALA A 39 -15.95 48.01 19.52
CA ALA A 39 -17.25 48.58 19.17
C ALA A 39 -18.18 48.71 20.38
N THR A 40 -18.12 47.75 21.31
CA THR A 40 -18.88 47.80 22.57
C THR A 40 -18.40 48.96 23.46
N SER A 41 -17.09 49.10 23.66
CA SER A 41 -16.53 50.24 24.41
C SER A 41 -16.90 51.59 23.78
N SER A 42 -16.85 51.69 22.44
CA SER A 42 -17.26 52.92 21.74
C SER A 42 -18.73 53.28 21.94
N ARG A 43 -19.62 52.28 22.05
CA ARG A 43 -21.04 52.51 22.38
C ARG A 43 -21.19 53.03 23.80
N ASP A 44 -20.48 52.43 24.76
CA ASP A 44 -20.57 52.81 26.17
C ASP A 44 -20.09 54.25 26.41
N GLU A 45 -19.02 54.66 25.75
CA GLU A 45 -18.58 56.06 25.77
C GLU A 45 -19.60 57.02 25.13
N ALA A 46 -20.27 56.61 24.05
CA ALA A 46 -21.27 57.43 23.38
C ALA A 46 -22.50 57.64 24.28
N LEU A 47 -22.97 56.59 24.97
CA LEU A 47 -24.05 56.67 25.96
C LEU A 47 -23.74 57.67 27.08
N LEU A 48 -22.51 57.65 27.60
CA LEU A 48 -22.08 58.57 28.66
C LEU A 48 -21.96 60.03 28.16
N SER A 49 -21.71 60.24 26.87
CA SER A 49 -21.57 61.59 26.29
C SER A 49 -22.89 62.31 26.03
N GLY A 50 -24.00 61.57 25.89
CA GLY A 50 -25.31 62.13 25.53
C GLY A 50 -25.44 62.64 24.09
N ASP A 51 -24.48 62.36 23.21
CA ASP A 51 -24.56 62.69 21.78
C ASP A 51 -25.27 61.57 20.99
N GLU A 52 -26.54 61.80 20.66
CA GLU A 52 -27.40 60.86 19.94
C GLU A 52 -26.81 60.40 18.60
N LYS A 53 -26.16 61.30 17.85
CA LYS A 53 -25.56 60.95 16.55
C LYS A 53 -24.35 60.06 16.71
N ARG A 54 -23.59 60.25 17.79
CA ARG A 54 -22.46 59.38 18.13
C ARG A 54 -22.96 58.00 18.54
N LEU A 55 -24.04 57.95 19.32
CA LEU A 55 -24.66 56.69 19.75
C LEU A 55 -25.13 55.86 18.56
N GLU A 56 -25.90 56.45 17.64
CA GLU A 56 -26.42 55.75 16.46
C GLU A 56 -25.29 55.13 15.61
N ARG A 57 -24.19 55.86 15.41
CA ARG A 57 -23.01 55.34 14.69
C ARG A 57 -22.32 54.19 15.42
N ALA A 58 -22.20 54.29 16.74
CA ALA A 58 -21.59 53.24 17.55
C ALA A 58 -22.44 51.96 17.53
N GLU A 59 -23.77 52.09 17.61
CA GLU A 59 -24.70 50.96 17.50
C GLU A 59 -24.64 50.29 16.12
N ALA A 60 -24.59 51.08 15.04
CA ALA A 60 -24.42 50.55 13.69
C ALA A 60 -23.10 49.77 13.54
N THR A 61 -22.01 50.29 14.13
CA THR A 61 -20.69 49.63 14.14
C THR A 61 -20.72 48.33 14.95
N LEU A 62 -21.34 48.36 16.14
CA LEU A 62 -21.53 47.18 16.98
C LEU A 62 -22.33 46.09 16.27
N ALA A 63 -23.44 46.45 15.63
CA ALA A 63 -24.26 45.51 14.87
C ALA A 63 -23.49 44.87 13.70
N MET A 64 -22.61 45.63 13.05
CA MET A 64 -21.72 45.10 12.00
C MET A 64 -20.67 44.15 12.57
N ALA A 65 -20.01 44.50 13.67
CA ALA A 65 -19.01 43.66 14.32
C ALA A 65 -19.59 42.32 14.80
N HIS A 66 -20.81 42.32 15.35
CA HIS A 66 -21.53 41.09 15.68
C HIS A 66 -21.75 40.19 14.47
N ARG A 67 -22.28 40.75 13.37
CA ARG A 67 -22.52 39.99 12.14
C ARG A 67 -21.23 39.41 11.56
N ASP A 68 -20.13 40.16 11.63
CA ASP A 68 -18.85 39.70 11.10
C ASP A 68 -18.22 38.61 11.97
N LEU A 69 -18.35 38.69 13.29
CA LEU A 69 -17.95 37.61 14.20
C LEU A 69 -18.80 36.34 13.97
N ASP A 70 -20.12 36.48 13.86
CA ASP A 70 -21.02 35.35 13.61
C ASP A 70 -20.73 34.69 12.26
N ARG A 71 -20.47 35.50 11.21
CA ARG A 71 -20.02 34.99 9.90
C ARG A 71 -18.68 34.27 10.00
N GLY A 72 -17.74 34.80 10.77
CA GLY A 72 -16.42 34.19 11.01
C GLY A 72 -16.58 32.80 11.62
N ARG A 73 -17.32 32.69 12.72
CA ARG A 73 -17.61 31.42 13.40
C ARG A 73 -18.32 30.42 12.49
N ALA A 74 -19.36 30.86 11.78
CA ALA A 74 -20.09 30.00 10.85
C ALA A 74 -19.19 29.53 9.69
N ALA A 75 -18.29 30.38 9.21
CA ALA A 75 -17.32 30.02 8.18
C ALA A 75 -16.27 29.02 8.70
N THR A 76 -15.76 29.20 9.91
CA THR A 76 -14.84 28.26 10.58
C THR A 76 -15.47 26.88 10.73
N GLU A 77 -16.69 26.80 11.23
CA GLU A 77 -17.41 25.53 11.40
C GLU A 77 -17.60 24.82 10.05
N ALA A 78 -18.10 25.54 9.04
CA ALA A 78 -18.32 24.99 7.71
C ALA A 78 -17.02 24.54 7.03
N LEU A 79 -15.92 25.29 7.17
CA LEU A 79 -14.62 24.91 6.63
C LEU A 79 -14.05 23.68 7.34
N THR A 80 -14.19 23.60 8.66
CA THR A 80 -13.72 22.44 9.44
C THR A 80 -14.41 21.15 8.97
N THR A 81 -15.73 21.18 8.77
CA THR A 81 -16.46 20.02 8.22
C THR A 81 -15.95 19.64 6.83
N LYS A 82 -15.76 20.63 5.94
CA LYS A 82 -15.28 20.40 4.58
C LYS A 82 -13.85 19.88 4.51
N ILE A 83 -12.98 20.31 5.43
CA ILE A 83 -11.61 19.79 5.56
C ILE A 83 -11.66 18.28 5.83
N ALA A 84 -12.44 17.86 6.83
CA ALA A 84 -12.58 16.44 7.15
C ALA A 84 -13.12 15.60 5.97
N GLU A 85 -14.09 16.13 5.22
CA GLU A 85 -14.60 15.47 4.01
C GLU A 85 -13.54 15.38 2.90
N ALA A 86 -12.75 16.44 2.71
CA ALA A 86 -11.68 16.48 1.72
C ALA A 86 -10.55 15.51 2.07
N GLU A 87 -10.10 15.49 3.33
CA GLU A 87 -9.07 14.55 3.83
C GLU A 87 -9.50 13.09 3.63
N LYS A 88 -10.76 12.78 3.94
CA LYS A 88 -11.32 11.45 3.71
C LYS A 88 -11.28 11.09 2.22
N ARG A 89 -11.75 11.98 1.35
CA ARG A 89 -11.76 11.75 -0.11
C ARG A 89 -10.36 11.56 -0.68
N GLU A 90 -9.40 12.39 -0.25
CA GLU A 90 -8.01 12.30 -0.68
C GLU A 90 -7.38 10.97 -0.23
N THR A 91 -7.65 10.54 1.00
CA THR A 91 -7.19 9.25 1.52
C THR A 91 -7.80 8.07 0.75
N GLU A 92 -9.11 8.10 0.49
CA GLU A 92 -9.80 7.08 -0.31
C GLU A 92 -9.23 6.99 -1.73
N LEU A 93 -8.98 8.14 -2.37
CA LEU A 93 -8.37 8.19 -3.69
C LEU A 93 -6.93 7.64 -3.71
N ALA A 94 -6.14 7.96 -2.67
CA ALA A 94 -4.78 7.45 -2.53
C ALA A 94 -4.77 5.92 -2.38
N ILE A 95 -5.62 5.37 -1.51
CA ILE A 95 -5.76 3.92 -1.29
C ILE A 95 -6.22 3.21 -2.56
N GLU A 96 -7.21 3.75 -3.27
CA GLU A 96 -7.70 3.13 -4.52
C GLU A 96 -6.63 3.16 -5.61
N THR A 97 -5.83 4.23 -5.69
CA THR A 97 -4.70 4.33 -6.62
C THR A 97 -3.62 3.29 -6.30
N GLU A 98 -3.24 3.16 -5.03
CA GLU A 98 -2.27 2.16 -4.58
C GLU A 98 -2.76 0.74 -4.84
N ARG A 99 -4.03 0.46 -4.49
CA ARG A 99 -4.67 -0.82 -4.74
C ARG A 99 -4.64 -1.18 -6.23
N ALA A 100 -5.02 -0.27 -7.11
CA ALA A 100 -4.99 -0.51 -8.56
C ALA A 100 -3.58 -0.83 -9.07
N ALA A 101 -2.55 -0.17 -8.53
CA ALA A 101 -1.15 -0.46 -8.86
C ALA A 101 -0.73 -1.86 -8.38
N ILE A 102 -1.09 -2.24 -7.15
CA ILE A 102 -0.82 -3.57 -6.58
C ILE A 102 -1.54 -4.66 -7.37
N GLU A 103 -2.82 -4.48 -7.69
CA GLU A 103 -3.59 -5.44 -8.49
C GLU A 103 -2.98 -5.63 -9.89
N LYS A 104 -2.52 -4.54 -10.52
CA LYS A 104 -1.81 -4.61 -11.81
C LYS A 104 -0.53 -5.44 -11.71
N LEU A 105 0.28 -5.21 -10.68
CA LEU A 105 1.51 -5.98 -10.43
C LEU A 105 1.19 -7.46 -10.17
N ALA A 106 0.24 -7.74 -9.28
CA ALA A 106 -0.18 -9.11 -8.95
C ALA A 106 -0.66 -9.88 -10.18
N ASN A 107 -1.47 -9.24 -11.03
CA ASN A 107 -1.94 -9.83 -12.28
C ASN A 107 -0.80 -10.10 -13.27
N SER A 108 0.16 -9.18 -13.38
CA SER A 108 1.35 -9.38 -14.22
C SER A 108 2.18 -10.58 -13.75
N VAL A 109 2.48 -10.65 -12.45
CA VAL A 109 3.23 -11.77 -11.86
C VAL A 109 2.48 -13.09 -12.02
N ALA A 110 1.16 -13.10 -11.81
CA ALA A 110 0.34 -14.28 -12.02
C ALA A 110 0.36 -14.75 -13.48
N ALA A 111 0.35 -13.83 -14.45
CA ALA A 111 0.47 -14.15 -15.87
C ALA A 111 1.85 -14.74 -16.20
N ASP A 112 2.92 -14.16 -15.66
CA ASP A 112 4.28 -14.68 -15.83
C ASP A 112 4.45 -16.05 -15.20
N LEU A 113 3.93 -16.29 -14.00
CA LEU A 113 3.92 -17.61 -13.38
C LEU A 113 3.19 -18.62 -14.27
N LYS A 114 1.97 -18.31 -14.75
CA LYS A 114 1.23 -19.20 -15.65
C LYS A 114 1.99 -19.54 -16.94
N ARG A 115 2.78 -18.59 -17.46
CA ARG A 115 3.52 -18.74 -18.71
C ARG A 115 4.85 -19.47 -18.53
N VAL A 116 5.62 -19.10 -17.52
CA VAL A 116 7.02 -19.54 -17.35
C VAL A 116 7.11 -20.79 -16.51
N TYR A 117 6.32 -20.88 -15.43
CA TYR A 117 6.44 -21.93 -14.44
C TYR A 117 6.26 -23.35 -15.02
N PRO A 118 5.26 -23.65 -15.88
CA PRO A 118 5.09 -25.01 -16.38
C PRO A 118 6.24 -25.49 -17.27
N ARG A 119 6.90 -24.57 -18.00
CA ARG A 119 8.08 -24.89 -18.80
C ARG A 119 9.28 -25.16 -17.89
N ALA A 120 9.60 -24.22 -16.99
CA ALA A 120 10.74 -24.36 -16.09
C ALA A 120 10.60 -25.58 -15.17
N SER A 121 9.39 -25.86 -14.66
CA SER A 121 9.12 -27.04 -13.84
C SER A 121 9.39 -28.34 -14.60
N ARG A 122 8.98 -28.46 -15.87
CA ARG A 122 9.29 -29.64 -16.69
C ARG A 122 10.78 -29.80 -16.96
N GLU A 123 11.48 -28.71 -17.25
CA GLU A 123 12.93 -28.74 -17.47
C GLU A 123 13.67 -29.22 -16.22
N ILE A 124 13.26 -28.77 -15.03
CA ILE A 124 13.84 -29.22 -13.77
C ILE A 124 13.50 -30.70 -13.51
N ILE A 125 12.26 -31.13 -13.76
CA ILE A 125 11.86 -32.53 -13.59
C ILE A 125 12.68 -33.45 -14.49
N ASP A 126 12.83 -33.12 -15.78
CA ASP A 126 13.66 -33.89 -16.72
C ASP A 126 15.12 -34.01 -16.24
N LEU A 127 15.69 -32.91 -15.74
CA LEU A 127 17.04 -32.92 -15.18
C LEU A 127 17.16 -33.83 -13.95
N ILE A 128 16.17 -33.81 -13.05
CA ILE A 128 16.17 -34.65 -11.86
C ILE A 128 16.00 -36.13 -12.24
N GLU A 129 15.13 -36.46 -13.18
CA GLU A 129 14.94 -37.83 -13.66
C GLU A 129 16.23 -38.39 -14.28
N ARG A 130 16.90 -37.59 -15.11
CA ARG A 130 18.19 -37.95 -15.70
C ARG A 130 19.31 -38.07 -14.65
N LEU A 131 19.31 -37.21 -13.63
CA LEU A 131 20.23 -37.32 -12.50
C LEU A 131 20.02 -38.65 -11.77
N MET A 132 18.78 -38.98 -11.41
CA MET A 132 18.45 -40.22 -10.73
C MET A 132 18.85 -41.45 -11.54
N GLU A 133 18.62 -41.43 -12.86
CA GLU A 133 19.08 -42.51 -13.74
C GLU A 133 20.60 -42.64 -13.74
N ALA A 134 21.32 -41.52 -13.83
CA ALA A 134 22.78 -41.52 -13.81
C ALA A 134 23.34 -42.02 -12.48
N GLU A 135 22.77 -41.58 -11.35
CA GLU A 135 23.14 -42.05 -10.00
C GLU A 135 22.93 -43.55 -9.85
N GLU A 136 21.78 -44.07 -10.30
CA GLU A 136 21.50 -45.50 -10.24
C GLU A 136 22.49 -46.32 -11.08
N ARG A 137 22.92 -45.80 -12.22
CA ARG A 137 23.96 -46.43 -13.06
C ARG A 137 25.33 -46.40 -12.39
N VAL A 138 25.72 -45.27 -11.79
CA VAL A 138 26.97 -45.12 -11.02
C VAL A 138 26.98 -46.10 -9.84
N LYS A 139 25.88 -46.15 -9.08
CA LYS A 139 25.70 -47.08 -7.96
C LYS A 139 25.88 -48.53 -8.39
N LYS A 140 25.15 -48.98 -9.43
CA LYS A 140 25.27 -50.35 -9.97
C LYS A 140 26.68 -50.67 -10.44
N PHE A 141 27.35 -49.73 -11.10
CA PHE A 141 28.74 -49.91 -11.52
C PHE A 141 29.67 -50.09 -10.32
N ASN A 142 29.57 -49.20 -9.32
CA ASN A 142 30.39 -49.26 -8.11
C ASN A 142 30.16 -50.56 -7.33
N GLU A 143 28.92 -51.00 -7.17
CA GLU A 143 28.58 -52.27 -6.53
C GLU A 143 29.25 -53.46 -7.25
N LYS A 144 29.17 -53.51 -8.59
CA LYS A 144 29.83 -54.53 -9.40
C LYS A 144 31.36 -54.46 -9.28
N ALA A 145 31.92 -53.26 -9.25
CA ALA A 145 33.37 -53.06 -9.16
C ALA A 145 33.92 -53.56 -7.82
N VAL A 146 33.20 -53.29 -6.73
CA VAL A 146 33.50 -53.79 -5.38
C VAL A 146 33.38 -55.31 -5.31
N GLN A 147 32.28 -55.89 -5.81
CA GLN A 147 32.09 -57.35 -5.82
C GLN A 147 33.15 -58.10 -6.61
N GLY A 148 33.67 -57.50 -7.69
CA GLY A 148 34.73 -58.09 -8.51
C GLY A 148 36.16 -57.77 -8.06
N GLY A 149 36.36 -56.96 -7.01
CA GLY A 149 37.69 -56.60 -6.50
C GLY A 149 38.49 -55.70 -7.44
N TYR A 150 37.84 -54.94 -8.31
CA TYR A 150 38.53 -54.16 -9.35
C TYR A 150 39.16 -52.85 -8.86
N GLY A 151 38.90 -52.42 -7.62
CA GLY A 151 39.44 -51.17 -7.06
C GLY A 151 39.02 -49.89 -7.80
N LEU A 152 38.00 -49.98 -8.67
CA LEU A 152 37.45 -48.85 -9.43
C LEU A 152 36.28 -48.23 -8.68
N TYR A 153 36.20 -46.91 -8.69
CA TYR A 153 35.10 -46.15 -8.10
C TYR A 153 34.79 -44.91 -8.94
N ILE A 154 33.50 -44.69 -9.20
CA ILE A 154 32.99 -43.50 -9.85
C ILE A 154 32.24 -42.69 -8.79
N GLU A 155 32.64 -41.44 -8.56
CA GLU A 155 31.94 -40.55 -7.64
C GLU A 155 30.47 -40.38 -8.06
N GLU A 156 29.56 -40.20 -7.10
CA GLU A 156 28.17 -39.85 -7.37
C GLU A 156 28.07 -38.58 -8.23
N VAL A 157 26.97 -38.39 -8.94
CA VAL A 157 26.79 -37.29 -9.90
C VAL A 157 26.51 -35.97 -9.17
N ASP A 158 25.66 -36.00 -8.14
CA ASP A 158 25.19 -34.81 -7.42
C ASP A 158 26.32 -34.05 -6.71
N PRO A 159 27.24 -34.71 -5.97
CA PRO A 159 28.39 -34.04 -5.34
C PRO A 159 29.36 -33.36 -6.33
N ARG A 160 29.39 -33.80 -7.60
CA ARG A 160 30.21 -33.16 -8.64
C ARG A 160 29.64 -31.81 -9.07
N ALA A 161 28.32 -31.72 -9.13
CA ALA A 161 27.62 -30.51 -9.54
C ALA A 161 27.54 -29.50 -8.38
N PHE A 162 27.32 -29.98 -7.17
CA PHE A 162 27.26 -29.16 -5.97
C PHE A 162 28.16 -29.77 -4.88
N PRO A 163 29.43 -29.38 -4.82
CA PRO A 163 30.37 -29.89 -3.84
C PRO A 163 29.87 -29.69 -2.41
N MET A 164 29.89 -30.75 -1.60
CA MET A 164 29.41 -30.68 -0.23
C MET A 164 30.28 -29.79 0.65
N PRO A 165 29.69 -28.86 1.42
CA PRO A 165 30.38 -28.26 2.56
C PRO A 165 30.71 -29.35 3.58
N SER A 166 31.91 -29.29 4.15
CA SER A 166 32.35 -30.26 5.16
C SER A 166 31.43 -30.27 6.39
N GLY A 167 31.00 -31.45 6.84
CA GLY A 167 30.27 -31.64 8.10
C GLY A 167 28.75 -31.60 8.02
N ILE A 168 28.16 -31.59 6.81
CA ILE A 168 26.70 -31.59 6.61
C ILE A 168 26.25 -32.92 6.01
N ILE A 169 25.17 -33.51 6.55
CA ILE A 169 24.46 -34.62 5.91
C ILE A 169 23.56 -34.00 4.85
N TRP A 170 23.90 -34.22 3.58
CA TRP A 170 23.13 -33.70 2.46
C TRP A 170 22.12 -34.73 1.97
N HIS A 171 20.90 -34.25 1.71
CA HIS A 171 19.91 -34.96 0.93
C HIS A 171 20.01 -34.43 -0.50
N GLY A 172 20.32 -35.29 -1.48
CA GLY A 172 20.61 -34.85 -2.86
C GLY A 172 19.50 -33.98 -3.48
N VAL A 173 19.81 -33.27 -4.56
CA VAL A 173 18.95 -32.27 -5.22
C VAL A 173 17.54 -32.81 -5.50
N ALA A 174 17.43 -34.08 -5.88
CA ALA A 174 16.15 -34.75 -6.11
C ALA A 174 15.25 -34.76 -4.86
N ALA A 175 15.82 -34.95 -3.67
CA ALA A 175 15.10 -35.00 -2.40
C ALA A 175 14.77 -33.61 -1.83
N CYS A 176 15.63 -32.61 -2.08
CA CYS A 176 15.43 -31.24 -1.62
C CYS A 176 14.55 -30.39 -2.55
N THR A 177 14.28 -30.85 -3.77
CA THR A 177 13.43 -30.13 -4.72
C THR A 177 11.95 -30.41 -4.46
N SER A 178 11.11 -29.37 -4.49
CA SER A 178 9.66 -29.49 -4.42
C SER A 178 9.03 -28.53 -5.43
N LEU A 179 8.28 -29.07 -6.38
CA LEU A 179 7.63 -28.31 -7.45
C LEU A 179 6.13 -28.56 -7.41
N GLN A 180 5.35 -27.48 -7.39
CA GLN A 180 3.91 -27.53 -7.41
C GLN A 180 3.42 -28.07 -8.76
N PRO A 181 2.55 -29.09 -8.75
CA PRO A 181 1.87 -29.51 -9.96
C PRO A 181 1.02 -28.38 -10.58
N CYS A 182 1.00 -28.28 -11.91
CA CYS A 182 0.21 -27.30 -12.64
C CYS A 182 -0.18 -27.83 -14.04
N LYS A 183 -1.00 -27.07 -14.78
CA LYS A 183 -1.37 -27.48 -16.15
C LYS A 183 -0.12 -27.63 -17.02
N GLY A 184 0.18 -28.87 -17.42
CA GLY A 184 1.34 -29.19 -18.25
C GLY A 184 2.64 -29.48 -17.48
N SER A 185 2.61 -29.59 -16.15
CA SER A 185 3.72 -30.14 -15.35
C SER A 185 3.19 -30.94 -14.16
N PRO A 186 3.63 -32.21 -13.97
CA PRO A 186 3.13 -33.06 -12.89
C PRO A 186 3.64 -32.65 -11.50
N GLY A 187 4.57 -31.69 -11.42
CA GLY A 187 5.25 -31.31 -10.17
C GLY A 187 6.26 -32.36 -9.70
N TRP A 188 6.86 -32.11 -8.54
CA TRP A 188 7.93 -32.94 -7.97
C TRP A 188 7.92 -32.88 -6.43
N GLY A 189 8.35 -33.94 -5.77
CA GLY A 189 8.60 -33.96 -4.33
C GLY A 189 7.34 -33.73 -3.48
N ALA A 190 7.52 -33.07 -2.33
CA ALA A 190 6.48 -32.90 -1.31
C ALA A 190 5.21 -32.19 -1.83
N ALA A 191 5.35 -31.20 -2.71
CA ALA A 191 4.21 -30.48 -3.28
C ALA A 191 3.34 -31.38 -4.16
N ARG A 192 3.95 -32.28 -4.94
CA ARG A 192 3.22 -33.28 -5.73
C ARG A 192 2.49 -34.27 -4.83
N VAL A 193 3.20 -34.85 -3.86
CA VAL A 193 2.62 -35.83 -2.91
C VAL A 193 1.45 -35.22 -2.14
N SER A 194 1.59 -33.98 -1.67
CA SER A 194 0.52 -33.28 -0.94
C SER A 194 -0.76 -33.16 -1.76
N LEU A 195 -0.66 -32.86 -3.06
CA LEU A 195 -1.83 -32.75 -3.93
C LEU A 195 -2.41 -34.11 -4.34
N GLU A 196 -1.56 -35.13 -4.54
CA GLU A 196 -2.02 -36.51 -4.76
C GLU A 196 -2.81 -37.04 -3.54
N CYS A 197 -2.33 -36.76 -2.32
CA CYS A 197 -3.05 -37.06 -1.08
C CYS A 197 -4.38 -36.30 -0.97
N ALA A 198 -4.46 -35.09 -1.52
CA ALA A 198 -5.71 -34.32 -1.63
C ALA A 198 -6.64 -34.83 -2.75
N GLY A 199 -6.28 -35.91 -3.45
CA GLY A 199 -7.09 -36.52 -4.50
C GLY A 199 -6.98 -35.83 -5.88
N VAL A 200 -6.04 -34.91 -6.04
CA VAL A 200 -5.81 -34.22 -7.32
C VAL A 200 -4.95 -35.11 -8.23
N LYS A 201 -5.43 -35.37 -9.45
CA LYS A 201 -4.69 -36.11 -10.48
C LYS A 201 -4.14 -35.14 -11.52
N PHE A 202 -2.89 -35.37 -11.94
CA PHE A 202 -2.12 -34.52 -12.86
C PHE A 202 -1.76 -35.25 -14.15
#